data_AF-A0A7S0IAN2-F1
#
_entry.id   AF-A0A7S0IAN2-F1
#
_cell.length_a   1.000
_cell.length_b   1.000
_cell.length_c   1.000
_cell.angle_alpha   90.00
_cell.angle_beta   90.00
_cell.angle_gamma   90.00
#
_symmetry.space_group_name_H-M   'P 1'
#
loop_
_entity.id
_entity.type
_entity.pdbx_description
1 polymer ?
#
loop_
_entity_poly.entity_id
_entity_poly.type
_entity_poly.pdbx_seq_one_letter_code
_entity_poly.pdbx_strand_id
1 'polypeptide(L)'
;AVGDGAQPATTAAQPAERCRAEVDACARAADALERELGELERATERAAVGGGASAMGAAVPEDVAFLHLGDRLEKALISLDGVDTNGEDDLRALRKGAVRRIQALMERGDAARARAAGAR
;
A
#
# COMPACT_ATOMS: atom_id res chain seq x y z
N ALA A 1 -26.80 -51.56 -9.39
CA ALA A 1 -27.13 -50.19 -8.96
C ALA A 1 -25.83 -49.53 -8.52
N VAL A 2 -25.34 -48.58 -9.30
CA VAL A 2 -24.14 -47.80 -8.98
C VAL A 2 -24.60 -46.69 -8.04
N GLY A 3 -24.12 -46.73 -6.79
CA GLY A 3 -24.30 -45.64 -5.84
C GLY A 3 -23.20 -44.62 -6.04
N ASP A 4 -23.51 -43.61 -6.84
CA ASP A 4 -22.72 -42.40 -7.06
C ASP A 4 -22.68 -41.61 -5.75
N GLY A 5 -21.62 -41.84 -4.96
CA GLY A 5 -21.32 -41.07 -3.77
C GLY A 5 -20.67 -39.75 -4.18
N ALA A 6 -21.48 -38.79 -4.61
CA ALA A 6 -21.05 -37.43 -4.85
C ALA A 6 -20.43 -36.84 -3.57
N GLN A 7 -19.09 -36.81 -3.53
CA GLN A 7 -18.35 -36.06 -2.54
C GLN A 7 -18.62 -34.57 -2.76
N PRO A 8 -18.89 -33.78 -1.70
CA PRO A 8 -19.08 -32.35 -1.87
C PRO A 8 -17.75 -31.72 -2.33
N ALA A 9 -17.79 -31.10 -3.51
CA ALA A 9 -16.70 -30.30 -4.06
C ALA A 9 -16.51 -29.03 -3.21
N THR A 10 -15.84 -29.18 -2.08
CA THR A 10 -15.37 -28.07 -1.23
C THR A 10 -13.90 -28.30 -0.95
N THR A 11 -13.02 -27.73 -1.78
CA THR A 11 -11.63 -27.26 -1.48
C THR A 11 -10.84 -26.98 -2.76
N ALA A 12 -11.40 -26.20 -3.68
CA ALA A 12 -10.67 -25.71 -4.85
C ALA A 12 -11.17 -24.29 -5.18
N ALA A 13 -11.08 -23.36 -4.24
CA ALA A 13 -10.96 -21.97 -4.63
C ALA A 13 -9.69 -21.90 -5.49
N GLN A 14 -9.89 -21.75 -6.79
CA GLN A 14 -8.89 -22.04 -7.82
C GLN A 14 -7.66 -21.15 -7.58
N PRO A 15 -6.43 -21.58 -7.86
CA PRO A 15 -5.22 -20.80 -7.62
C PRO A 15 -5.30 -19.33 -8.12
N ALA A 16 -6.02 -19.09 -9.21
CA ALA A 16 -6.29 -17.76 -9.74
C ALA A 16 -7.21 -16.89 -8.87
N GLU A 17 -8.17 -17.48 -8.14
CA GLU A 17 -9.04 -16.76 -7.20
C GLU A 17 -8.28 -16.36 -5.94
N ARG A 18 -7.41 -17.25 -5.44
CA ARG A 18 -6.49 -16.93 -4.34
C ARG A 18 -5.51 -15.83 -4.73
N CYS A 19 -4.90 -15.93 -5.92
CA CYS A 19 -4.01 -14.89 -6.43
C CYS A 19 -4.73 -13.54 -6.56
N ARG A 20 -5.97 -13.53 -7.10
CA ARG A 20 -6.79 -12.31 -7.16
C ARG A 20 -7.02 -11.72 -5.78
N ALA A 21 -7.42 -12.54 -4.81
CA ALA A 21 -7.65 -12.09 -3.45
C ALA A 21 -6.39 -11.49 -2.79
N GLU A 22 -5.21 -12.09 -3.04
CA GLU A 22 -3.92 -11.59 -2.53
C GLU A 22 -3.53 -10.27 -3.18
N VAL A 23 -3.68 -10.13 -4.51
CA VAL A 23 -3.43 -8.86 -5.22
C VAL A 23 -4.40 -7.77 -4.77
N ASP A 24 -5.69 -8.10 -4.60
CA ASP A 24 -6.70 -7.16 -4.12
C ASP A 24 -6.43 -6.71 -2.68
N ALA A 25 -5.95 -7.61 -1.82
CA ALA A 25 -5.53 -7.28 -0.47
C ALA A 25 -4.34 -6.30 -0.48
N CYS A 26 -3.35 -6.54 -1.34
CA CYS A 26 -2.22 -5.63 -1.53
C CYS A 26 -2.68 -4.27 -2.08
N ALA A 27 -3.62 -4.25 -3.02
CA ALA A 27 -4.17 -3.00 -3.57
C ALA A 27 -4.88 -2.18 -2.49
N ARG A 28 -5.71 -2.81 -1.66
CA ARG A 28 -6.36 -2.15 -0.51
C ARG A 28 -5.35 -1.62 0.51
N ALA A 29 -4.28 -2.37 0.76
CA ALA A 29 -3.19 -1.92 1.63
C ALA A 29 -2.49 -0.69 1.04
N ALA A 30 -2.19 -0.70 -0.26
CA ALA A 30 -1.60 0.45 -0.97
C ALA A 30 -2.53 1.68 -0.93
N ASP A 31 -3.85 1.52 -1.10
CA ASP A 31 -4.81 2.62 -0.95
C ASP A 31 -4.79 3.23 0.46
N ALA A 32 -4.65 2.39 1.49
CA ALA A 32 -4.56 2.87 2.88
C ALA A 32 -3.26 3.64 3.13
N LEU A 33 -2.13 3.10 2.65
CA LEU A 33 -0.82 3.75 2.78
C LEU A 33 -0.76 5.06 1.99
N GLU A 34 -1.41 5.14 0.83
CA GLU A 34 -1.51 6.38 0.06
C GLU A 34 -2.32 7.46 0.79
N ARG A 35 -3.44 7.08 1.43
CA ARG A 35 -4.21 8.02 2.25
C ARG A 35 -3.37 8.58 3.40
N GLU A 36 -2.66 7.70 4.10
CA GLU A 36 -1.75 8.06 5.19
C GLU A 36 -0.62 8.98 4.72
N LEU A 37 0.03 8.66 3.59
CA LEU A 37 1.03 9.54 2.99
C LEU A 37 0.44 10.92 2.66
N GLY A 38 -0.76 10.96 2.08
CA GLY A 38 -1.45 12.20 1.79
C GLY A 38 -1.76 13.02 3.05
N GLU A 39 -2.04 12.38 4.19
CA GLU A 39 -2.21 13.06 5.47
C GLU A 39 -0.90 13.69 5.97
N LEU A 40 0.22 12.98 5.86
CA LEU A 40 1.55 13.49 6.18
C LEU A 40 1.98 14.65 5.27
N GLU A 41 1.72 14.54 3.96
CA GLU A 41 1.98 15.59 2.97
C GLU A 41 1.19 16.86 3.32
N ARG A 42 -0.12 16.73 3.55
CA ARG A 42 -0.97 17.86 3.95
C ARG A 42 -0.58 18.46 5.30
N ALA A 43 -0.16 17.64 6.27
CA ALA A 43 0.31 18.13 7.57
C ALA A 43 1.60 18.94 7.42
N THR A 44 2.53 18.46 6.60
CA THR A 44 3.78 19.17 6.27
C THR A 44 3.49 20.51 5.62
N GLU A 45 2.59 20.55 4.64
CA GLU A 45 2.20 21.78 3.94
C GLU A 45 1.51 22.78 4.88
N ARG A 46 0.58 22.33 5.74
CA ARG A 46 -0.06 23.19 6.74
C ARG A 46 0.95 23.80 7.71
N ALA A 47 1.95 23.03 8.13
CA ALA A 47 3.02 23.52 9.00
C ALA A 47 3.88 24.58 8.30
N ALA A 48 4.17 24.39 7.00
CA ALA A 48 4.96 25.32 6.20
C ALA A 48 4.23 26.66 5.93
N VAL A 49 2.90 26.63 5.73
CA VAL A 49 2.09 27.84 5.48
C VAL A 49 1.77 28.60 6.77
N GLY A 50 1.78 27.93 7.93
CA GLY A 50 1.35 28.45 9.23
C GLY A 50 2.27 29.47 9.92
N GLY A 51 3.07 30.24 9.16
CA GLY A 51 4.00 31.24 9.69
C GLY A 51 3.39 32.11 10.81
N GLY A 52 3.91 31.93 12.03
CA GLY A 52 3.85 32.89 13.14
C GLY A 52 2.55 33.02 13.95
N ALA A 53 1.35 32.77 13.42
CA ALA A 53 0.13 33.14 14.17
C ALA A 53 -1.16 32.40 13.73
N SER A 54 -1.21 31.08 13.85
CA SER A 54 -2.52 30.40 13.91
C SER A 54 -2.56 29.46 15.10
N ALA A 55 -3.51 29.72 15.99
CA ALA A 55 -3.70 29.11 17.30
C ALA A 55 -4.08 27.61 17.28
N MET A 56 -3.78 26.89 16.19
CA MET A 56 -3.83 25.44 16.07
C MET A 56 -2.60 25.01 15.27
N GLY A 57 -1.43 25.09 15.91
CA GLY A 57 -0.15 24.70 15.32
C GLY A 57 -0.17 23.24 14.88
N ALA A 58 -0.37 22.99 13.59
CA ALA A 58 -0.09 21.69 13.02
C ALA A 58 1.43 21.52 13.05
N ALA A 59 1.91 20.67 13.96
CA ALA A 59 3.33 20.33 14.02
C ALA A 59 3.76 19.66 12.71
N VAL A 60 4.97 19.99 12.25
CA VAL A 60 5.61 19.26 11.16
C VAL A 60 5.68 17.78 11.57
N PRO A 61 5.22 16.83 10.73
CA PRO A 61 5.27 15.43 11.08
C PRO A 61 6.70 14.98 11.42
N GLU A 62 6.81 14.11 12.43
CA GLU A 62 8.09 13.56 12.86
C GLU A 62 8.67 12.59 11.83
N ASP A 63 10.00 12.43 11.85
CA ASP A 63 10.72 11.57 10.92
C ASP A 63 10.28 10.10 11.05
N VAL A 64 9.98 9.69 12.28
CA VAL A 64 9.50 8.34 12.61
C VAL A 64 8.19 7.98 11.91
N ALA A 65 7.32 8.97 11.64
CA ALA A 65 6.06 8.72 10.94
C ALA A 65 6.30 8.30 9.47
N PHE A 66 7.25 8.96 8.79
CA PHE A 66 7.64 8.59 7.43
C PHE A 66 8.39 7.26 7.40
N LEU A 67 9.24 6.98 8.40
CA LEU A 67 9.94 5.70 8.51
C LEU A 67 8.97 4.52 8.70
N HIS A 68 7.95 4.66 9.55
CA HIS A 68 6.92 3.64 9.72
C HIS A 68 6.07 3.43 8.47
N LEU A 69 5.74 4.51 7.74
CA LEU A 69 5.07 4.40 6.46
C LEU A 69 5.94 3.64 5.43
N GLY A 70 7.23 3.97 5.36
CA GLY A 70 8.20 3.31 4.48
C GLY A 70 8.33 1.81 4.74
N ASP A 71 8.49 1.41 6.01
CA ASP A 71 8.54 -0.01 6.41
C ASP A 71 7.26 -0.77 6.02
N ARG A 72 6.09 -0.14 6.14
CA ARG A 72 4.82 -0.76 5.71
C ARG A 72 4.69 -0.85 4.19
N LEU A 73 5.19 0.12 3.44
CA LEU A 73 5.25 0.08 1.97
C LEU A 73 6.21 -1.04 1.51
N GLU A 74 7.37 -1.19 2.14
CA GLU A 74 8.33 -2.26 1.85
C GLU A 74 7.72 -3.64 2.12
N LYS A 75 7.04 -3.83 3.26
CA LYS A 75 6.32 -5.07 3.58
C LYS A 75 5.23 -5.40 2.56
N ALA A 76 4.49 -4.39 2.08
CA ALA A 76 3.50 -4.56 1.03
C ALA A 76 4.15 -4.98 -0.30
N LEU A 77 5.30 -4.41 -0.64
CA LEU A 77 6.05 -4.77 -1.85
C LEU A 77 6.56 -6.21 -1.79
N ILE A 78 7.18 -6.62 -0.68
CA ILE A 78 7.66 -7.99 -0.47
C ILE A 78 6.50 -9.00 -0.57
N SER A 79 5.36 -8.67 0.03
CA SER A 79 4.16 -9.51 -0.03
C SER A 79 3.67 -9.69 -1.47
N LEU A 80 3.69 -8.62 -2.26
CA LEU A 80 3.24 -8.62 -3.64
C LEU A 80 4.19 -9.37 -4.58
N ASP A 81 5.51 -9.27 -4.34
CA ASP A 81 6.52 -10.04 -5.09
C ASP A 81 6.40 -11.55 -4.84
N GLY A 82 5.89 -11.94 -3.67
CA GLY A 82 5.59 -13.34 -3.32
C GLY A 82 4.33 -13.92 -4.01
N VAL A 83 3.51 -13.10 -4.68
CA VAL A 83 2.27 -13.58 -5.32
C VAL A 83 2.59 -14.31 -6.62
N ASP A 84 2.25 -15.61 -6.66
CA ASP A 84 2.33 -16.43 -7.86
C ASP A 84 1.07 -16.23 -8.74
N THR A 85 1.29 -15.71 -9.95
CA THR A 85 0.22 -15.44 -10.91
C THR A 85 -0.16 -16.65 -11.76
N ASN A 86 0.47 -17.82 -11.56
CA ASN A 86 0.19 -19.07 -12.28
C ASN A 86 0.23 -18.93 -13.83
N GLY A 87 1.00 -17.97 -14.34
CA GLY A 87 1.08 -17.69 -15.77
C GLY A 87 -0.05 -16.83 -16.35
N GLU A 88 -1.06 -16.44 -15.56
CA GLU A 88 -2.17 -15.61 -16.00
C GLU A 88 -1.70 -14.16 -16.24
N ASP A 89 -1.89 -13.67 -17.47
CA ASP A 89 -1.39 -12.35 -17.90
C ASP A 89 -2.10 -11.19 -17.21
N ASP A 90 -3.42 -11.29 -16.99
CA ASP A 90 -4.18 -10.27 -16.28
C ASP A 90 -3.68 -10.12 -14.84
N LEU A 91 -3.41 -11.25 -14.17
CA LEU A 91 -2.88 -11.25 -12.81
C LEU A 91 -1.45 -10.69 -12.75
N ARG A 92 -0.63 -11.00 -13.75
CA ARG A 92 0.71 -10.41 -13.91
C ARG A 92 0.64 -8.89 -14.10
N ALA A 93 -0.30 -8.41 -14.91
CA ALA A 93 -0.52 -6.99 -15.15
C ALA A 93 -0.99 -6.27 -13.88
N LEU A 94 -1.96 -6.85 -13.15
CA LEU A 94 -2.46 -6.32 -11.88
C LEU A 94 -1.34 -6.24 -10.82
N ARG A 95 -0.58 -7.33 -10.64
CA ARG A 95 0.57 -7.36 -9.72
C ARG A 95 1.59 -6.27 -10.09
N LYS A 96 1.95 -6.15 -11.36
CA LYS A 96 2.89 -5.13 -11.85
C LYS A 96 2.38 -3.70 -11.62
N GLY A 97 1.07 -3.46 -11.79
CA GLY A 97 0.44 -2.18 -11.50
C GLY A 97 0.55 -1.82 -10.02
N ALA A 98 0.26 -2.76 -9.14
CA ALA A 98 0.37 -2.57 -7.69
C ALA A 98 1.84 -2.35 -7.24
N VAL A 99 2.81 -3.09 -7.80
CA VAL A 99 4.25 -2.88 -7.52
C VAL A 99 4.66 -1.45 -7.86
N ARG A 100 4.34 -1.00 -9.08
CA ARG A 100 4.67 0.36 -9.54
C ARG A 100 4.04 1.43 -8.65
N ARG A 101 2.81 1.19 -8.20
CA ARG A 101 2.12 2.11 -7.29
C ARG A 101 2.83 2.21 -5.95
N ILE A 102 3.18 1.08 -5.34
CA ILE A 102 3.91 1.06 -4.04
C ILE A 102 5.27 1.76 -4.20
N GLN A 103 6.00 1.50 -5.28
CA GLN A 103 7.27 2.17 -5.58
C GLN A 103 7.11 3.69 -5.69
N ALA A 104 6.10 4.16 -6.42
CA ALA A 104 5.80 5.59 -6.51
C ALA A 104 5.41 6.22 -5.15
N LEU A 105 4.74 5.46 -4.27
CA LEU A 105 4.45 5.91 -2.91
C LEU A 105 5.71 6.00 -2.04
N MET A 106 6.67 5.08 -2.19
CA MET A 106 7.96 5.17 -1.49
C MET A 106 8.73 6.42 -1.92
N GLU A 107 8.87 6.66 -3.22
CA GLU A 107 9.53 7.86 -3.76
C GLU A 107 8.85 9.16 -3.28
N ARG A 108 7.51 9.19 -3.30
CA ARG A 108 6.74 10.32 -2.76
C ARG A 108 6.93 10.48 -1.25
N GLY A 109 6.97 9.37 -0.50
CA GLY A 109 7.21 9.34 0.94
C GLY A 109 8.57 9.92 1.30
N ASP A 110 9.63 9.53 0.60
CA ASP A 110 10.97 10.07 0.78
C ASP A 110 11.04 11.57 0.46
N ALA A 111 10.39 12.00 -0.62
CA ALA A 111 10.29 13.41 -0.95
C ALA A 111 9.51 14.21 0.11
N ALA A 112 8.41 13.66 0.63
CA ALA A 112 7.61 14.29 1.69
C ALA A 112 8.41 14.40 3.00
N ARG A 113 9.14 13.35 3.36
CA ARG A 113 10.06 13.33 4.49
C ARG A 113 11.14 14.40 4.36
N ALA A 114 11.76 14.53 3.18
CA ALA A 114 12.77 15.56 2.92
C ALA A 114 12.21 16.98 3.06
N ARG A 115 10.98 17.23 2.57
CA ARG A 115 10.30 18.52 2.75
C ARG A 115 10.00 18.80 4.22
N ALA A 116 9.52 17.80 4.96
CA ALA A 116 9.24 17.92 6.38
C ALA A 116 10.53 18.23 7.16
N ALA A 117 11.65 17.58 6.84
CA ALA A 117 12.94 17.86 7.45
C ALA A 117 13.41 19.31 7.21
N GLY A 118 13.16 19.87 6.02
CA GLY A 118 13.49 21.27 5.71
C GLY A 118 12.53 22.32 6.28
N ALA A 119 11.34 21.90 6.75
CA ALA A 119 10.34 22.77 7.35
C ALA A 119 10.42 22.85 8.89
N ARG A 120 11.29 22.04 9.52
CA ARG A 120 11.62 22.14 10.94
C ARG A 120 12.73 23.16 11.16
#